data_AF-K1TJB2-F1
#
_entry.id   AF-K1TJB2-F1
#
_cell.length_a   1.000
_cell.length_b   1.000
_cell.length_c   1.000
_cell.angle_alpha   90.00
_cell.angle_beta   90.00
_cell.angle_gamma   90.00
#
_symmetry.space_group_name_H-M   'P 1'
#
loop_
_entity.id
_entity.type
_entity.pdbx_description
1 polymer ?
#
loop_
_entity_poly.entity_id
_entity_poly.type
_entity_poly.pdbx_seq_one_letter_code
_entity_poly.pdbx_strand_id
1 'polypeptide(L)'
;MKKTIFTGSAVAIVTPMNEDGSINYDNFADRIDEQIAGGTDAIVVCGTTGESAAMTDEEHKECIRFCVEKVAKRVPVIAGAGSNDTAYAIQLSKEAEALGADALLLVTPYYNKTSQRGLVAHFSAIADSVSLPIILYNVPSRT
;
A
#
# COMPACT_ATOMS: atom_id res chain seq x y z
N MET A 1 17.64 1.02 -17.30
CA MET A 1 16.17 1.21 -17.37
C MET A 1 15.60 1.01 -15.98
N LYS A 2 14.67 1.86 -15.52
CA LYS A 2 13.93 1.58 -14.28
C LYS A 2 13.07 0.34 -14.50
N LYS A 3 13.06 -0.59 -13.53
CA LYS A 3 12.24 -1.80 -13.59
C LYS A 3 10.77 -1.39 -13.51
N THR A 4 9.97 -1.71 -14.52
CA THR A 4 8.52 -1.50 -14.49
C THR A 4 7.92 -2.34 -13.35
N ILE A 5 7.12 -1.72 -12.47
CA ILE A 5 6.50 -2.41 -11.33
C ILE A 5 5.50 -3.46 -11.83
N PHE A 6 4.58 -3.05 -12.71
CA PHE A 6 3.59 -3.92 -13.36
C PHE A 6 3.16 -3.31 -14.70
N THR A 7 2.50 -4.10 -15.55
CA THR A 7 1.84 -3.62 -16.78
C THR A 7 0.52 -4.36 -16.90
N GLY A 8 -0.59 -3.63 -17.04
CA GLY A 8 -1.92 -4.20 -17.10
C GLY A 8 -2.77 -3.79 -15.88
N SER A 9 -3.45 -4.74 -15.28
CA SER A 9 -4.38 -4.53 -14.16
C SER A 9 -3.67 -4.58 -12.81
N ALA A 10 -3.88 -3.57 -11.97
CA ALA A 10 -3.54 -3.64 -10.55
C ALA A 10 -4.81 -3.46 -9.72
N VAL A 11 -5.27 -4.52 -9.07
CA VAL A 11 -6.47 -4.45 -8.24
C VAL A 11 -6.15 -3.76 -6.92
N ALA A 12 -6.90 -2.72 -6.58
CA ALA A 12 -6.97 -2.22 -5.21
C ALA A 12 -7.87 -3.17 -4.41
N ILE A 13 -7.26 -4.08 -3.67
CA ILE A 13 -7.99 -5.13 -2.97
C ILE A 13 -8.66 -4.57 -1.71
N VAL A 14 -9.90 -5.00 -1.46
CA VAL A 14 -10.61 -4.72 -0.21
C VAL A 14 -9.98 -5.49 0.94
N THR A 15 -10.17 -5.02 2.17
CA THR A 15 -9.79 -5.75 3.39
C THR A 15 -11.06 -6.26 4.07
N PRO A 16 -11.44 -7.54 3.90
CA PRO A 16 -12.62 -8.10 4.54
C PRO A 16 -12.51 -8.05 6.06
N MET A 17 -13.62 -7.77 6.73
CA MET A 17 -13.73 -7.74 8.19
C MET A 17 -14.75 -8.77 8.68
N ASN A 18 -14.53 -9.28 9.89
CA ASN A 18 -15.48 -10.07 10.66
C ASN A 18 -16.59 -9.17 11.23
N GLU A 19 -17.65 -9.77 11.78
CA GLU A 19 -18.75 -9.02 12.41
C GLU A 19 -18.29 -8.16 13.59
N ASP A 20 -17.18 -8.54 14.24
CA ASP A 20 -16.58 -7.78 15.35
C ASP A 20 -15.63 -6.66 14.89
N GLY A 21 -15.46 -6.47 13.58
CA GLY A 21 -14.58 -5.47 12.97
C GLY A 21 -13.12 -5.89 12.81
N SER A 22 -12.72 -7.07 13.32
CA SER A 22 -11.36 -7.59 13.08
C SER A 22 -11.18 -8.02 11.63
N ILE A 23 -9.94 -7.97 11.10
CA ILE A 23 -9.66 -8.41 9.72
C ILE A 23 -9.97 -9.91 9.57
N ASN A 24 -10.75 -10.25 8.54
CA ASN A 24 -11.03 -11.63 8.16
C ASN A 24 -9.99 -12.14 7.16
N TYR A 25 -8.92 -12.75 7.68
CA TYR A 25 -7.80 -13.24 6.88
C TYR A 25 -8.13 -14.43 5.97
N ASP A 26 -9.07 -15.29 6.37
CA ASP A 26 -9.51 -16.42 5.53
C ASP A 26 -10.22 -15.90 4.27
N ASN A 27 -11.16 -14.97 4.44
CA ASN A 27 -11.83 -14.32 3.32
C ASN A 27 -10.82 -13.50 2.48
N PHE A 28 -9.89 -12.79 3.13
CA PHE A 28 -8.87 -12.03 2.42
C PHE A 28 -7.99 -12.93 1.54
N ALA A 29 -7.61 -14.11 2.02
CA ALA A 29 -6.88 -15.10 1.25
C ALA A 29 -7.64 -15.56 0.00
N ASP A 30 -8.94 -15.82 0.13
CA ASP A 30 -9.80 -16.20 -1.00
C ASP A 30 -9.86 -15.07 -2.04
N ARG A 31 -10.05 -13.82 -1.59
CA ARG A 31 -10.08 -12.65 -2.50
C ARG A 31 -8.75 -12.48 -3.24
N ILE A 32 -7.61 -12.67 -2.55
CA ILE A 32 -6.28 -12.61 -3.18
C ILE A 32 -6.17 -13.68 -4.28
N ASP A 33 -6.52 -14.93 -3.98
CA ASP A 33 -6.43 -16.03 -4.94
C ASP A 33 -7.38 -15.84 -6.13
N GLU A 34 -8.60 -15.35 -5.90
CA GLU A 34 -9.55 -15.02 -6.96
C GLU A 34 -9.04 -13.95 -7.91
N GLN A 35 -8.45 -12.87 -7.38
CA GLN A 35 -7.91 -11.79 -8.21
C GLN A 35 -6.72 -12.28 -9.06
N ILE A 36 -5.84 -13.08 -8.48
CA ILE A 36 -4.72 -13.68 -9.21
C ILE A 36 -5.23 -14.66 -10.27
N ALA A 37 -6.17 -15.54 -9.93
CA ALA A 37 -6.79 -16.47 -10.88
C ALA A 37 -7.55 -15.75 -12.01
N GLY A 38 -8.12 -14.58 -11.72
CA GLY A 38 -8.74 -13.67 -12.68
C GLY A 38 -7.76 -12.91 -13.57
N GLY A 39 -6.46 -13.05 -13.35
CA GLY A 39 -5.42 -12.48 -14.20
C GLY A 39 -5.04 -11.03 -13.88
N THR A 40 -5.21 -10.57 -12.63
CA THR A 40 -4.60 -9.28 -12.23
C THR A 40 -3.08 -9.35 -12.34
N ASP A 41 -2.42 -8.27 -12.77
CA ASP A 41 -0.97 -8.19 -12.94
C ASP A 41 -0.25 -7.70 -11.69
N ALA A 42 -0.97 -7.10 -10.74
CA ALA A 42 -0.49 -6.71 -9.42
C ALA A 42 -1.64 -6.61 -8.40
N ILE A 43 -1.29 -6.64 -7.12
CA ILE A 43 -2.21 -6.35 -6.01
C ILE A 43 -1.75 -5.08 -5.30
N VAL A 44 -2.66 -4.12 -5.13
CA VAL A 44 -2.49 -2.93 -4.32
C VAL A 44 -3.23 -3.15 -3.00
N VAL A 45 -2.48 -3.29 -1.91
CA VAL A 45 -3.01 -3.56 -0.56
C VAL A 45 -2.92 -2.29 0.30
N CYS A 46 -3.81 -2.15 1.29
CA CYS A 46 -3.86 -1.01 2.20
C CYS A 46 -3.91 0.37 1.50
N GLY A 47 -4.51 0.42 0.30
CA GLY A 47 -4.95 1.68 -0.31
C GLY A 47 -6.27 2.17 0.30
N THR A 48 -6.87 3.20 -0.29
CA THR A 48 -8.18 3.71 0.15
C THR A 48 -9.28 2.64 0.10
N THR A 49 -9.29 1.79 -0.94
CA THR A 49 -10.24 0.67 -1.08
C THR A 49 -10.04 -0.41 -0.01
N GLY A 50 -8.81 -0.57 0.49
CA GLY A 50 -8.49 -1.48 1.59
C GLY A 50 -8.69 -0.85 2.97
N GLU A 51 -9.26 0.36 3.04
CA GLU A 51 -9.63 1.06 4.27
C GLU A 51 -8.47 1.32 5.26
N SER A 52 -7.25 1.52 4.76
CA SER A 52 -6.06 1.68 5.61
C SER A 52 -6.11 2.84 6.62
N ALA A 53 -6.89 3.89 6.33
CA ALA A 53 -7.08 5.00 7.27
C ALA A 53 -7.93 4.64 8.51
N ALA A 54 -8.61 3.49 8.49
CA ALA A 54 -9.41 2.98 9.61
C ALA A 54 -8.71 1.85 10.39
N MET A 55 -7.50 1.46 9.97
CA MET A 55 -6.71 0.43 10.63
C MET A 55 -5.84 1.00 11.74
N THR A 56 -5.59 0.19 12.76
CA THR A 56 -4.44 0.41 13.65
C THR A 56 -3.13 0.13 12.91
N ASP A 57 -2.01 0.64 13.43
CA ASP A 57 -0.68 0.36 12.87
C ASP A 57 -0.39 -1.15 12.81
N GLU A 58 -0.83 -1.90 13.81
CA GLU A 58 -0.62 -3.35 13.86
C GLU A 58 -1.42 -4.08 12.79
N GLU A 59 -2.71 -3.74 12.63
CA GLU A 59 -3.56 -4.29 11.56
C GLU A 59 -3.02 -3.95 10.17
N HIS A 60 -2.52 -2.72 9.97
CA HIS A 60 -1.96 -2.30 8.70
C HIS A 60 -0.73 -3.15 8.34
N LYS A 61 0.24 -3.27 9.26
CA LYS A 61 1.44 -4.10 9.06
C LYS A 61 1.08 -5.56 8.81
N GLU A 62 0.17 -6.10 9.61
CA GLU A 62 -0.24 -7.49 9.51
C GLU A 62 -0.98 -7.78 8.19
N CYS A 63 -1.83 -6.85 7.74
CA CYS A 63 -2.50 -6.94 6.46
C CYS A 63 -1.51 -6.96 5.28
N ILE A 64 -0.48 -6.09 5.32
CA ILE A 64 0.61 -6.10 4.33
C ILE A 64 1.37 -7.42 4.38
N ARG A 65 1.82 -7.86 5.56
CA ARG A 65 2.57 -9.11 5.75
C ARG A 65 1.80 -10.29 5.18
N PHE A 66 0.53 -10.43 5.59
CA PHE A 66 -0.34 -11.50 5.14
C PHE A 66 -0.53 -11.46 3.62
N CYS A 67 -0.77 -10.28 3.03
CA CYS A 67 -0.91 -10.15 1.59
C CYS A 67 0.36 -10.58 0.85
N VAL A 68 1.54 -10.14 1.30
CA VAL A 68 2.82 -10.52 0.68
C VAL A 68 3.05 -12.03 0.75
N GLU A 69 2.84 -12.63 1.92
CA GLU A 69 2.98 -14.08 2.13
C GLU A 69 1.98 -14.87 1.29
N LYS A 70 0.71 -14.46 1.30
CA LYS A 70 -0.34 -15.15 0.54
C LYS A 70 -0.08 -15.04 -0.95
N VAL A 71 0.29 -13.87 -1.48
CA VAL A 71 0.61 -13.69 -2.91
C VAL A 71 1.79 -14.55 -3.32
N ALA A 72 2.77 -14.76 -2.42
CA ALA A 72 3.91 -15.66 -2.63
C ALA A 72 4.65 -15.38 -3.95
N LYS A 73 4.86 -14.10 -4.27
CA LYS A 73 5.54 -13.60 -5.48
C LYS A 73 4.90 -14.02 -6.83
N ARG A 74 3.66 -14.49 -6.84
CA ARG A 74 2.90 -14.77 -8.07
C ARG A 74 2.67 -13.51 -8.92
N VAL A 75 2.42 -12.38 -8.26
CA VAL A 75 2.34 -11.04 -8.84
C VAL A 75 3.00 -10.03 -7.88
N PRO A 76 3.41 -8.83 -8.33
CA PRO A 76 3.93 -7.79 -7.44
C PRO A 76 2.88 -7.31 -6.44
N VAL A 77 3.31 -7.08 -5.20
CA VAL A 77 2.48 -6.44 -4.16
C VAL A 77 2.91 -4.99 -3.98
N ILE A 78 1.95 -4.07 -4.13
CA ILE A 78 2.12 -2.64 -3.94
C ILE A 78 1.45 -2.26 -2.62
N ALA A 79 2.23 -1.89 -1.61
CA ALA A 79 1.71 -1.57 -0.28
C ALA A 79 1.40 -0.08 -0.13
N GLY A 80 0.21 0.26 0.34
CA GLY A 80 -0.11 1.62 0.79
C GLY A 80 0.73 1.98 2.01
N ALA A 81 1.58 3.00 1.92
CA ALA A 81 2.49 3.39 3.00
C ALA A 81 2.69 4.92 3.11
N GLY A 82 1.77 5.70 2.53
CA GLY A 82 1.77 7.15 2.64
C GLY A 82 1.00 7.66 3.86
N SER A 83 1.35 8.86 4.33
CA SER A 83 0.65 9.56 5.42
C SER A 83 0.80 11.07 5.28
N ASN A 84 -0.02 11.84 5.99
CA ASN A 84 0.17 13.29 6.13
C ASN A 84 1.37 13.67 7.01
N ASP A 85 1.93 12.72 7.76
CA ASP A 85 3.15 12.87 8.54
C ASP A 85 4.32 12.19 7.82
N THR A 86 5.34 12.99 7.47
CA THR A 86 6.54 12.49 6.78
C THR A 86 7.31 11.45 7.59
N ALA A 87 7.47 11.65 8.90
CA ALA A 87 8.27 10.74 9.73
C ALA A 87 7.58 9.38 9.84
N TYR A 88 6.27 9.40 10.04
CA TYR A 88 5.45 8.20 10.09
C TYR A 88 5.36 7.50 8.72
N ALA A 89 5.22 8.25 7.62
CA ALA A 89 5.27 7.67 6.27
C ALA A 89 6.61 6.97 5.97
N ILE A 90 7.74 7.53 6.43
CA ILE A 90 9.05 6.88 6.34
C ILE A 90 9.07 5.57 7.12
N GLN A 91 8.52 5.56 8.34
CA GLN A 91 8.45 4.36 9.17
C GLN A 91 7.62 3.26 8.47
N LEU A 92 6.39 3.56 8.07
CA LEU A 92 5.52 2.61 7.36
C LEU A 92 6.16 2.09 6.07
N SER A 93 6.84 2.96 5.32
CA SER A 93 7.52 2.58 4.08
C SER A 93 8.64 1.58 4.30
N LYS A 94 9.45 1.77 5.34
CA LYS A 94 10.51 0.83 5.73
C LYS A 94 9.96 -0.49 6.24
N GLU A 95 8.87 -0.44 7.00
CA GLU A 95 8.19 -1.65 7.48
C GLU A 95 7.61 -2.46 6.32
N ALA A 96 6.90 -1.81 5.39
CA ALA A 96 6.39 -2.47 4.18
C ALA A 96 7.51 -3.09 3.33
N GLU A 97 8.66 -2.41 3.21
CA GLU A 97 9.85 -2.97 2.55
C GLU A 97 10.39 -4.20 3.29
N ALA A 98 10.53 -4.14 4.61
CA ALA A 98 11.00 -5.26 5.42
C ALA A 98 10.04 -6.46 5.37
N LEU A 99 8.74 -6.21 5.21
CA LEU A 99 7.71 -7.24 5.02
C LEU A 99 7.69 -7.83 3.60
N GLY A 100 8.47 -7.29 2.67
CA GLY A 100 8.69 -7.87 1.34
C GLY A 100 7.77 -7.34 0.24
N ALA A 101 7.13 -6.18 0.42
CA ALA A 101 6.43 -5.47 -0.65
C ALA A 101 7.36 -5.22 -1.85
N ASP A 102 6.80 -5.18 -3.05
CA ASP A 102 7.56 -4.97 -4.30
C ASP A 102 7.58 -3.50 -4.73
N ALA A 103 6.63 -2.71 -4.23
CA ALA A 103 6.54 -1.27 -4.41
C ALA A 103 5.68 -0.62 -3.31
N LEU A 104 5.73 0.71 -3.24
CA LEU A 104 4.93 1.50 -2.31
C LEU A 104 3.95 2.40 -3.04
N LEU A 105 2.77 2.60 -2.46
CA LEU A 105 1.77 3.58 -2.87
C LEU A 105 1.70 4.69 -1.81
N LEU A 106 2.11 5.91 -2.16
CA LEU A 106 2.15 7.03 -1.24
C LEU A 106 1.02 8.01 -1.50
N VAL A 107 0.05 8.07 -0.59
CA VAL A 107 -1.01 9.09 -0.61
C VAL A 107 -0.43 10.48 -0.43
N THR A 108 -1.00 11.46 -1.14
CA THR A 108 -0.69 12.87 -0.94
C THR A 108 -1.15 13.32 0.46
N PRO A 109 -0.36 14.10 1.22
CA PRO A 109 -0.76 14.61 2.53
C PRO A 109 -2.15 15.27 2.50
N TYR A 110 -3.09 14.72 3.26
CA TYR A 110 -4.52 15.06 3.16
C TYR A 110 -5.00 16.05 4.23
N TYR A 111 -4.45 15.98 5.45
CA TYR A 111 -4.86 16.87 6.54
C TYR A 111 -4.07 18.19 6.50
N ASN A 112 -2.74 18.09 6.62
CA ASN A 112 -1.84 19.22 6.50
C ASN A 112 -1.44 19.40 5.04
N LYS A 113 -2.17 20.25 4.32
CA LYS A 113 -1.81 20.60 2.95
C LYS A 113 -0.48 21.34 2.93
N THR A 114 0.33 21.06 1.91
CA THR A 114 1.65 21.66 1.76
C THR A 114 1.84 22.25 0.37
N SER A 115 2.81 23.15 0.24
CA SER A 115 3.20 23.72 -1.05
C SER A 115 3.79 22.66 -1.98
N GLN A 116 3.88 22.94 -3.29
CA GLN A 116 4.56 22.04 -4.24
C GLN A 116 6.00 21.70 -3.80
N ARG A 117 6.75 22.67 -3.28
CA ARG A 117 8.08 22.43 -2.70
C ARG A 117 8.03 21.48 -1.51
N GLY A 118 7.00 21.61 -0.67
CA GLY A 118 6.78 20.72 0.47
C GLY A 118 6.40 19.30 0.05
N LEU A 119 5.59 19.13 -1.01
CA LEU A 119 5.28 17.81 -1.58
C LEU A 119 6.54 17.14 -2.11
N VAL A 120 7.36 17.87 -2.86
CA VAL A 120 8.65 17.36 -3.34
C VAL A 120 9.53 16.92 -2.17
N ALA A 121 9.66 17.74 -1.13
CA ALA A 121 10.44 17.39 0.06
C ALA A 121 9.89 16.17 0.80
N HIS A 122 8.56 16.09 0.99
CA HIS A 122 7.89 14.98 1.65
C HIS A 122 8.12 13.65 0.92
N PHE A 123 7.85 13.60 -0.38
CA PHE A 123 8.02 12.37 -1.15
C PHE A 123 9.49 12.00 -1.35
N SER A 124 10.40 12.98 -1.50
CA SER A 124 11.84 12.69 -1.63
C SER A 124 12.40 12.10 -0.33
N ALA A 125 12.01 12.63 0.83
CA ALA A 125 12.45 12.10 2.12
C ALA A 125 12.02 10.64 2.33
N ILE A 126 10.82 10.26 1.86
CA ILE A 126 10.34 8.88 1.90
C ILE A 126 11.14 8.01 0.90
N ALA A 127 11.30 8.50 -0.33
CA ALA A 127 12.01 7.78 -1.38
C ALA A 127 13.49 7.51 -1.07
N ASP A 128 14.17 8.45 -0.40
CA ASP A 128 15.56 8.29 0.02
C ASP A 128 15.73 7.29 1.18
N SER A 129 14.62 6.89 1.82
CA SER A 129 14.64 6.06 3.04
C SER A 129 14.46 4.56 2.79
N VAL A 130 14.11 4.16 1.57
CA VAL A 130 13.84 2.79 1.13
C VAL A 130 14.47 2.52 -0.24
N SER A 131 14.60 1.25 -0.62
CA SER A 131 15.07 0.85 -1.94
C SER A 131 13.95 0.55 -2.94
N LEU A 132 12.72 0.40 -2.45
CA LEU A 132 11.55 0.08 -3.27
C LEU A 132 11.13 1.21 -4.21
N PRO A 133 10.60 0.88 -5.40
CA PRO A 133 9.97 1.87 -6.26
C PRO A 133 8.67 2.41 -5.63
N ILE A 134 8.39 3.69 -5.87
CA ILE A 134 7.25 4.42 -5.30
C ILE A 134 6.29 4.88 -6.40
N ILE A 135 5.00 4.70 -6.14
CA ILE A 135 3.88 5.26 -6.90
C ILE A 135 3.28 6.40 -6.09
N LEU A 136 3.28 7.60 -6.66
CA LEU A 136 2.59 8.76 -6.05
C LEU A 136 1.09 8.64 -6.31
N TYR A 137 0.31 8.62 -5.23
CA TYR A 137 -1.14 8.45 -5.32
C TYR A 137 -1.84 9.81 -5.31
N ASN A 138 -2.27 10.23 -6.50
CA ASN A 138 -2.91 11.52 -6.74
C ASN A 138 -4.44 11.36 -6.78
N VAL A 139 -5.13 11.72 -5.69
CA VAL A 139 -6.59 11.67 -5.56
C VAL A 139 -7.11 13.01 -5.01
N PRO A 140 -7.19 14.07 -5.84
CA PRO A 140 -7.42 15.45 -5.37
C PRO A 140 -8.74 15.68 -4.62
N SER A 141 -9.76 14.84 -4.84
CA SER A 141 -11.02 14.93 -4.08
C SER A 141 -10.86 14.49 -2.62
N ARG A 142 -9.80 13.74 -2.29
CA ARG A 142 -9.46 13.27 -0.94
C ARG A 142 -8.22 13.95 -0.35
N THR A 143 -7.46 14.70 -1.16
CA THR A 143 -6.17 15.32 -0.79
C THR A 143 -6.07 16.75 -1.31
#